data_AF-A0A943J833-F1
#
_entry.id   AF-A0A943J833-F1
#
_cell.length_a   1.000
_cell.length_b   1.000
_cell.length_c   1.000
_cell.angle_alpha   90.00
_cell.angle_beta   90.00
_cell.angle_gamma   90.00
#
_symmetry.space_group_name_H-M   'P 1'
#
loop_
_entity.id
_entity.type
_entity.pdbx_description
1 polymer ?
#
loop_
_entity_poly.entity_id
_entity_poly.type
_entity_poly.pdbx_seq_one_letter_code
_entity_poly.pdbx_strand_id
1 'polypeptide(L)'
;MNISFFPALDSPDIDNYYSDRRHFLCGKDNVCLKPWRVPTICPNGDISNCSGMVLGNIKKQSFWKIWNGEKNNSFRDSLISHGSFPFCTRCCSFYEKYDLSGKLNVDE
;
A
#
# COMPACT_ATOMS: atom_id res chain seq x y z
N MET A 1 -17.89 -22.25 12.78
CA MET A 1 -17.14 -21.84 11.57
C MET A 1 -17.05 -20.33 11.61
N ASN A 2 -15.85 -19.78 11.72
CA ASN A 2 -15.65 -18.33 11.70
C ASN A 2 -15.28 -17.91 10.28
N ILE A 3 -15.97 -16.92 9.72
CA ILE A 3 -15.72 -16.39 8.37
C ILE A 3 -15.17 -14.98 8.54
N SER A 4 -13.94 -14.77 8.09
CA SER A 4 -13.28 -13.46 8.07
C SER A 4 -13.19 -12.93 6.64
N PHE A 5 -13.37 -11.62 6.49
CA PHE A 5 -13.23 -10.92 5.21
C PHE A 5 -11.95 -10.07 5.21
N PHE A 6 -11.27 -10.01 4.08
CA PHE A 6 -10.08 -9.17 3.91
C PHE A 6 -10.17 -8.37 2.59
N PRO A 7 -9.96 -7.04 2.60
CA PRO A 7 -9.68 -6.20 3.77
C PRO A 7 -10.84 -6.19 4.78
N ALA A 8 -10.52 -6.02 6.06
CA ALA A 8 -11.50 -5.95 7.14
C ALA A 8 -12.19 -4.57 7.09
N LEU A 9 -13.18 -4.44 6.22
CA LEU A 9 -13.94 -3.22 6.00
C LEU A 9 -15.17 -3.17 6.90
N ASP A 10 -15.50 -1.98 7.39
CA ASP A 10 -16.79 -1.73 8.05
C ASP A 10 -17.95 -1.87 7.05
N SER A 11 -19.14 -2.22 7.54
CA SER A 11 -20.28 -2.54 6.67
C SER A 11 -20.66 -1.47 5.63
N PRO A 12 -20.55 -0.14 5.89
CA PRO A 12 -20.82 0.88 4.86
C PRO A 12 -19.71 0.96 3.81
N ASP A 13 -18.48 0.61 4.17
CA ASP A 13 -17.32 0.65 3.28
C ASP A 13 -17.27 -0.54 2.33
N ILE A 14 -17.91 -1.67 2.67
CA ILE A 14 -18.08 -2.80 1.75
C ILE A 14 -18.80 -2.36 0.48
N ASP A 15 -19.94 -1.67 0.61
CA ASP A 15 -20.73 -1.20 -0.53
C ASP A 15 -19.97 -0.21 -1.41
N ASN A 16 -19.19 0.68 -0.79
CA ASN A 16 -18.35 1.63 -1.51
C ASN A 16 -17.19 0.92 -2.20
N TYR A 17 -16.51 -0.01 -1.50
CA TYR A 17 -15.36 -0.76 -1.99
C TYR A 17 -15.69 -1.59 -3.23
N TYR A 18 -16.87 -2.23 -3.28
CA TYR A 18 -17.31 -3.00 -4.45
C TYR A 18 -18.00 -2.17 -5.53
N SER A 19 -18.18 -0.86 -5.33
CA SER A 19 -18.86 0.04 -6.27
C SER A 19 -17.88 0.81 -7.15
N ASP A 20 -17.98 0.65 -8.48
CA ASP A 20 -17.15 1.35 -9.46
C ASP A 20 -17.25 2.88 -9.39
N ARG A 21 -18.38 3.42 -8.94
CA ARG A 21 -18.59 4.87 -8.83
C ARG A 21 -18.32 5.45 -7.44
N ARG A 22 -18.01 4.61 -6.45
CA ARG A 22 -17.93 5.04 -5.04
C ARG A 22 -16.68 4.57 -4.32
N HIS A 23 -15.89 3.69 -4.91
CA HIS A 23 -14.69 3.15 -4.26
C HIS A 23 -13.69 4.24 -3.80
N PHE A 24 -13.64 5.39 -4.50
CA PHE A 24 -12.81 6.52 -4.10
C PHE A 24 -13.29 7.25 -2.82
N LEU A 25 -14.46 6.91 -2.30
CA LEU A 25 -14.97 7.42 -1.02
C LEU A 25 -14.44 6.62 0.18
N CYS A 26 -13.92 5.40 -0.05
CA CYS A 26 -13.37 4.56 1.01
C CYS A 26 -12.00 5.05 1.49
N GLY A 27 -11.75 4.91 2.80
CA GLY A 27 -10.42 5.12 3.36
C GLY A 27 -9.86 6.53 3.12
N LYS A 28 -10.74 7.55 3.10
CA LYS A 28 -10.35 8.94 2.84
C LYS A 28 -9.27 9.46 3.80
N ASP A 29 -9.27 8.94 5.03
CA ASP A 29 -8.31 9.29 6.08
C ASP A 29 -7.16 8.27 6.19
N ASN A 30 -7.10 7.25 5.32
CA ASN A 30 -6.06 6.24 5.33
C ASN A 30 -4.80 6.74 4.62
N VAL A 31 -3.64 6.40 5.19
CA VAL A 31 -2.34 6.60 4.57
C VAL A 31 -1.65 5.25 4.39
N CYS A 32 -1.32 4.88 3.16
CA CYS A 32 -0.65 3.62 2.87
C CYS A 32 0.81 3.66 3.33
N LEU A 33 1.19 2.87 4.34
CA LEU A 33 2.57 2.80 4.80
C LEU A 33 3.44 1.75 4.08
N LYS A 34 2.85 0.96 3.18
CA LYS A 34 3.55 -0.07 2.39
C LYS A 34 4.83 0.46 1.73
N PRO A 35 4.86 1.66 1.10
CA PRO A 35 6.05 2.14 0.41
C PRO A 35 7.25 2.45 1.31
N TRP A 36 7.05 2.55 2.63
CA TRP A 36 8.13 2.73 3.61
C TRP A 36 8.60 1.40 4.20
N ARG A 37 7.75 0.37 4.19
CA ARG A 37 7.92 -0.79 5.09
C ARG A 37 7.94 -2.15 4.42
N VAL A 38 7.28 -2.30 3.28
CA VAL A 38 7.06 -3.60 2.65
C VAL A 38 7.64 -3.60 1.24
N PRO A 39 8.96 -3.82 1.10
CA PRO A 39 9.56 -4.02 -0.20
C PRO A 39 9.10 -5.37 -0.77
N THR A 40 8.85 -5.39 -2.08
CA THR A 40 8.64 -6.62 -2.85
C THR A 40 9.86 -6.84 -3.73
N ILE A 41 10.48 -8.02 -3.66
CA ILE A 41 11.57 -8.43 -4.54
C ILE A 41 11.04 -9.51 -5.48
N CYS A 42 10.92 -9.17 -6.76
CA CYS A 42 10.45 -10.09 -7.79
C CYS A 42 11.52 -11.15 -8.13
N PRO A 43 11.15 -12.32 -8.67
CA PRO A 43 12.12 -13.37 -9.03
C PRO A 43 13.21 -12.95 -10.02
N ASN A 44 12.92 -11.97 -10.87
CA ASN A 44 13.89 -11.38 -11.80
C ASN A 44 14.92 -10.45 -11.11
N GLY A 45 14.71 -10.12 -9.83
CA GLY A 45 15.53 -9.23 -9.01
C GLY A 45 14.98 -7.81 -8.89
N ASP A 46 13.84 -7.48 -9.52
CA ASP A 46 13.26 -6.15 -9.42
C ASP A 46 12.74 -5.87 -8.02
N ILE A 47 13.00 -4.67 -7.52
CA ILE A 47 12.50 -4.17 -6.25
C ILE A 47 11.33 -3.23 -6.53
N SER A 48 10.24 -3.44 -5.81
CA SER A 48 9.00 -2.68 -5.93
C SER A 48 8.47 -2.28 -4.55
N ASN A 49 7.84 -1.11 -4.46
CA ASN A 49 7.17 -0.59 -3.26
C ASN A 49 5.64 -0.66 -3.33
N CYS A 50 5.08 -0.75 -4.54
CA CYS A 50 3.65 -0.72 -4.84
C CYS A 50 3.40 -1.45 -6.17
N SER A 51 2.17 -1.92 -6.39
CA SER A 51 1.83 -2.65 -7.63
C SER A 51 2.19 -1.83 -8.88
N GLY A 52 2.94 -2.42 -9.79
CA GLY A 52 3.35 -1.80 -11.05
C GLY A 52 4.53 -0.82 -10.97
N MET A 53 5.10 -0.55 -9.79
CA MET A 53 6.24 0.37 -9.66
C MET A 53 7.55 -0.40 -9.45
N VAL A 54 8.43 -0.40 -10.46
CA VAL A 54 9.80 -0.93 -10.36
C VAL A 54 10.78 0.20 -9.99
N LEU A 55 11.41 0.08 -8.83
CA LEU A 55 12.37 1.05 -8.31
C LEU A 55 13.79 0.80 -8.86
N GLY A 56 14.15 -0.46 -9.06
CA GLY A 56 15.47 -0.89 -9.51
C GLY A 56 15.61 -2.41 -9.46
N ASN A 57 16.81 -2.93 -9.68
CA ASN A 57 17.07 -4.36 -9.64
C ASN A 57 18.25 -4.69 -8.70
N ILE A 58 18.02 -5.60 -7.75
CA ILE A 58 18.98 -5.96 -6.69
C ILE A 58 20.27 -6.59 -7.23
N LYS A 59 20.23 -7.14 -8.46
CA LYS A 59 21.41 -7.71 -9.14
C LYS A 59 22.35 -6.62 -9.69
N LYS A 60 21.90 -5.36 -9.75
CA LYS A 60 22.64 -4.23 -10.33
C LYS A 60 23.10 -3.22 -9.28
N GLN A 61 22.33 -3.03 -8.22
CA GLN A 61 22.59 -2.01 -7.20
C GLN A 61 22.13 -2.50 -5.83
N SER A 62 22.77 -2.03 -4.76
CA SER A 62 22.41 -2.43 -3.40
C SER A 62 20.98 -2.02 -3.06
N PHE A 63 20.30 -2.88 -2.30
CA PHE A 63 18.92 -2.67 -1.85
C PHE A 63 18.70 -1.26 -1.30
N TRP A 64 19.53 -0.81 -0.36
CA TRP A 64 19.36 0.49 0.30
C TRP A 64 19.53 1.68 -0.63
N LYS A 65 20.39 1.58 -1.65
CA LYS A 65 20.51 2.65 -2.64
C LYS A 65 19.28 2.72 -3.57
N ILE A 66 18.64 1.58 -3.86
CA ILE A 66 17.39 1.55 -4.63
C ILE A 66 16.22 2.04 -3.77
N TRP A 67 16.10 1.52 -2.55
CA TRP A 67 14.97 1.79 -1.65
C TRP A 67 14.96 3.22 -1.10
N ASN A 68 16.12 3.84 -0.90
CA ASN A 68 16.25 5.25 -0.50
C ASN A 68 16.60 6.16 -1.69
N GLY A 69 16.52 5.62 -2.92
CA GLY A 69 16.79 6.35 -4.14
C GLY A 69 15.64 7.30 -4.52
N GLU A 70 15.96 8.22 -5.43
CA GLU A 70 15.06 9.27 -5.90
C GLU A 70 13.69 8.72 -6.33
N LYS A 71 13.64 7.64 -7.12
CA LYS A 71 12.38 7.03 -7.58
C LYS A 71 11.41 6.71 -6.45
N ASN A 72 11.91 6.14 -5.34
CA ASN A 72 11.05 5.76 -4.22
C ASN A 72 10.66 6.99 -3.39
N ASN A 73 11.59 7.93 -3.21
CA ASN A 73 11.32 9.16 -2.47
C ASN A 73 10.28 10.02 -3.20
N SER A 74 10.39 10.21 -4.52
CA SER A 74 9.40 10.92 -5.31
C SER A 74 8.01 10.26 -5.26
N PHE A 75 7.95 8.93 -5.22
CA PHE A 75 6.67 8.23 -5.04
C PHE A 75 6.07 8.49 -3.66
N ARG A 76 6.88 8.37 -2.61
CA ARG A 76 6.49 8.63 -1.22
C ARG A 76 5.99 10.07 -1.02
N ASP A 77 6.70 11.03 -1.57
CA ASP A 77 6.33 12.45 -1.51
C ASP A 77 5.01 12.71 -2.25
N SER A 78 4.85 12.12 -3.44
CA SER A 78 3.61 12.21 -4.20
C SER A 78 2.44 11.57 -3.44
N LEU A 79 2.65 10.40 -2.83
CA LEU A 79 1.63 9.72 -2.05
C LEU A 79 1.20 10.54 -0.82
N ILE A 80 2.15 11.13 -0.08
CA ILE A 80 1.82 12.01 1.06
C ILE A 80 1.04 13.25 0.59
N SER A 81 1.50 13.87 -0.51
CA SER A 81 0.87 15.09 -1.05
C SER A 81 -0.58 14.87 -1.50
N HIS A 82 -0.88 13.72 -2.11
CA HIS A 82 -2.22 13.38 -2.58
C HIS A 82 -3.06 12.60 -1.56
N GLY A 83 -2.45 12.08 -0.49
CA GLY A 83 -3.02 11.13 0.47
C GLY A 83 -3.17 9.71 -0.10
N SER A 84 -3.81 9.57 -1.26
CA SER A 84 -3.98 8.29 -1.96
C SER A 84 -4.08 8.47 -3.48
N PHE A 85 -3.86 7.38 -4.22
CA PHE A 85 -4.11 7.32 -5.66
C PHE A 85 -5.41 6.54 -5.94
N PRO A 86 -6.04 6.71 -7.11
CA PRO A 86 -7.29 6.00 -7.44
C PRO A 86 -7.21 4.47 -7.24
N PHE A 87 -6.06 3.86 -7.57
CA PHE A 87 -5.83 2.43 -7.38
C PHE A 87 -5.74 2.01 -5.89
N CYS A 88 -5.32 2.90 -4.99
CA CYS A 88 -5.12 2.57 -3.57
C CYS A 88 -6.40 2.04 -2.92
N THR A 89 -7.54 2.63 -3.24
CA THR A 89 -8.85 2.21 -2.71
C THR A 89 -9.31 0.81 -3.12
N ARG A 90 -8.61 0.16 -4.06
CA ARG A 90 -8.84 -1.26 -4.39
C ARG A 90 -7.75 -2.18 -3.83
N CYS A 91 -6.69 -1.62 -3.27
CA CYS A 91 -5.60 -2.37 -2.68
C CYS A 91 -5.94 -2.78 -1.24
N CYS A 92 -5.84 -4.07 -0.91
CA CYS A 92 -6.12 -4.51 0.46
C CYS A 92 -5.16 -3.88 1.49
N SER A 93 -3.89 -3.67 1.12
CA SER A 93 -2.90 -3.04 2.00
C SER A 93 -3.16 -1.55 2.30
N PHE A 94 -4.11 -0.93 1.60
CA PHE A 94 -4.55 0.43 1.92
C PHE A 94 -5.41 0.50 3.18
N TYR A 95 -6.02 -0.62 3.56
CA TYR A 95 -6.89 -0.75 4.74
C TYR A 95 -6.19 -1.42 5.92
N GLU A 96 -4.90 -1.75 5.77
CA GLU A 96 -4.09 -2.26 6.86
C GLU A 96 -3.90 -1.15 7.92
N LYS A 97 -4.58 -1.29 9.06
CA LYS A 97 -4.39 -0.42 10.21
C LYS A 97 -3.05 -0.77 10.86
N TYR A 98 -2.11 0.15 10.80
CA TYR A 98 -0.86 0.05 11.54
C TYR A 98 -0.98 0.83 12.84
N ASP A 99 -0.57 0.25 13.97
CA ASP A 99 -0.49 1.01 15.22
C ASP A 99 0.63 2.07 15.16
N LEU A 100 0.66 2.97 16.14
CA LEU A 100 1.70 4.02 16.26
C LEU A 100 3.12 3.44 16.45
N SER A 101 3.26 2.14 16.73
CA SER A 101 4.54 1.43 16.79
C SER A 101 4.95 0.83 15.43
N GLY A 102 4.10 0.99 14.41
CA GLY A 102 4.29 0.41 13.10
C GLY A 102 4.06 -1.10 13.06
N LYS A 103 3.31 -1.70 13.98
CA LYS A 103 2.88 -3.09 13.86
C LYS A 103 1.54 -3.15 13.13
N LEU A 104 1.35 -4.19 12.32
CA LEU A 104 0.05 -4.48 11.74
C LEU A 104 -0.88 -4.83 12.90
N ASN A 105 -1.95 -4.06 13.11
CA ASN A 105 -3.00 -4.49 14.04
C ASN A 105 -3.76 -5.62 13.35
N VAL A 106 -3.43 -6.85 13.74
CA VAL A 106 -4.07 -8.07 13.23
C VAL A 106 -5.36 -8.38 13.98
N ASP A 107 -5.69 -7.58 14.99
CA ASP A 107 -6.84 -7.77 15.88
C ASP A 107 -7.92 -6.72 15.58
N GLU A 108 -8.81 -7.04 14.65
CA GLU A 108 -10.25 -6.68 14.61
C GLU A 108 -10.99 -7.72 13.77
#